data_AF-A0A7R8WUZ4-F1
#
_entry.id   AF-A0A7R8WUZ4-F1
#
_cell.length_a   1.000
_cell.length_b   1.000
_cell.length_c   1.000
_cell.angle_alpha   90.00
_cell.angle_beta   90.00
_cell.angle_gamma   90.00
#
_symmetry.space_group_name_H-M   'P 1'
#
loop_
_entity.id
_entity.type
_entity.pdbx_description
1 polymer ?
#
loop_
_entity_poly.entity_id
_entity_poly.type
_entity_poly.pdbx_seq_one_letter_code
_entity_poly.pdbx_strand_id
1 'polypeptide(L)'
;MFYLQRHPKTGLFLEYRTLDVATGQNLHVKRHLRVISVKISECIIYNRAGDVTRHTNADMTASGVPSASPEKPQRADTLLAAALSAGCEPAEPTDTGLTLVSAVHTPEYLRFLKSIYNRWQALDNASSEVIPNIHPNGRTGRYPDSAVGQAGYHMADTACPISSMTFAAALTSAHSAATAAQWVLDGEPVAYALCRPPGHHAFRDMA
;
A
#
# COMPACT_ATOMS: atom_id res chain seq x y z
N MET A 1 -2.71 -0.95 13.76
CA MET A 1 -2.57 -2.23 13.03
C MET A 1 -3.85 -3.02 13.25
N PHE A 2 -4.60 -3.34 12.18
CA PHE A 2 -5.85 -4.10 12.26
C PHE A 2 -5.56 -5.54 11.83
N TYR A 3 -5.88 -6.52 12.67
CA TYR A 3 -5.91 -7.93 12.25
C TYR A 3 -7.28 -8.51 12.54
N LEU A 4 -7.83 -9.19 11.54
CA LEU A 4 -9.05 -9.98 11.67
C LEU A 4 -8.65 -11.36 12.18
N GLN A 5 -9.09 -11.72 13.39
CA GLN A 5 -8.87 -13.05 13.94
C GLN A 5 -10.20 -13.75 14.19
N ARG A 6 -10.33 -14.97 13.69
CA ARG A 6 -11.54 -15.79 13.82
C ARG A 6 -11.45 -16.61 15.12
N HIS A 7 -12.40 -16.44 16.03
CA HIS A 7 -12.49 -17.26 17.25
C HIS A 7 -13.52 -18.39 17.08
N PRO A 8 -13.18 -19.65 17.39
CA PRO A 8 -13.99 -20.82 17.00
C PRO A 8 -15.35 -20.93 17.70
N LYS A 9 -15.63 -20.15 18.75
CA LYS A 9 -16.90 -20.21 19.49
C LYS A 9 -17.76 -18.95 19.40
N THR A 10 -17.21 -17.82 18.95
CA THR A 10 -17.85 -16.50 19.14
C THR A 10 -17.82 -15.58 17.92
N GLY A 11 -17.28 -16.02 16.79
CA GLY A 11 -17.27 -15.26 15.53
C GLY A 11 -16.00 -14.43 15.31
N LEU A 12 -16.09 -13.46 14.39
CA LEU A 12 -15.00 -12.55 14.02
C LEU A 12 -14.88 -11.41 15.05
N PHE A 13 -13.64 -11.09 15.45
CA PHE A 13 -13.36 -9.92 16.29
C PHE A 13 -12.34 -9.02 15.60
N LEU A 14 -12.58 -7.70 15.70
CA LEU A 14 -11.61 -6.66 15.38
C LEU A 14 -10.85 -6.32 16.65
N GLU A 15 -9.55 -6.67 16.68
CA GLU A 15 -8.65 -6.23 17.74
C GLU A 15 -7.77 -5.11 17.20
N TYR A 16 -7.75 -3.97 17.87
CA TYR A 16 -6.85 -2.87 17.55
C TYR A 16 -6.10 -2.45 18.81
N ARG A 17 -4.78 -2.21 18.66
CA ARG A 17 -3.98 -1.52 19.66
C ARG A 17 -3.95 -0.04 19.31
N THR A 18 -4.36 0.79 20.25
CA THR A 18 -4.09 2.23 20.21
C THR A 18 -3.14 2.55 21.37
N LEU A 19 -2.15 3.41 21.09
CA LEU A 19 -1.35 4.03 22.13
C LEU A 19 -2.12 5.25 22.62
N ASP A 20 -2.36 5.34 23.92
CA ASP A 20 -2.81 6.61 24.50
C ASP A 20 -1.64 7.59 24.47
N VAL A 21 -1.75 8.59 23.60
CA VAL A 21 -0.70 9.58 23.32
C VAL A 21 -0.43 10.49 24.53
N ALA A 22 -1.33 10.53 25.52
CA ALA A 22 -1.16 11.33 26.73
C ALA A 22 -0.42 10.59 27.85
N THR A 23 -0.51 9.25 27.92
CA THR A 23 -0.04 8.47 29.08
C THR A 23 1.04 7.45 28.73
N GLY A 24 1.27 7.15 27.45
CA GLY A 24 2.28 6.19 26.99
C GLY A 24 1.96 4.74 27.36
N GLN A 25 0.75 4.45 27.86
CA GLN A 25 0.33 3.09 28.23
C GLN A 25 -0.38 2.37 27.08
N ASN A 26 -0.16 1.05 27.00
CA ASN A 26 -0.90 0.16 26.10
C ASN A 26 -2.31 -0.06 26.66
N LEU A 27 -3.33 0.51 26.02
CA LEU A 27 -4.72 0.22 26.35
C LEU A 27 -5.21 -0.99 25.56
N HIS A 28 -5.49 -2.09 26.26
CA HIS A 28 -6.19 -3.25 25.70
C HIS A 28 -7.70 -3.02 25.79
N VAL A 29 -8.32 -2.57 24.69
CA VAL A 29 -9.77 -2.39 24.63
C VAL A 29 -10.41 -3.56 23.89
N LYS A 30 -11.06 -4.47 24.62
CA LYS A 30 -11.91 -5.53 24.03
C LYS A 30 -13.34 -5.03 23.96
N ARG A 31 -13.80 -4.56 22.81
CA ARG A 31 -15.23 -4.31 22.56
C ARG A 31 -15.86 -5.52 21.88
N HIS A 32 -16.86 -6.12 22.53
CA HIS A 32 -17.77 -7.05 21.87
C HIS A 32 -18.67 -6.26 20.92
N LEU A 33 -18.38 -6.30 19.63
CA LEU A 33 -19.39 -5.98 18.63
C LEU A 33 -20.25 -7.23 18.46
N ARG A 34 -21.51 -7.18 18.92
CA ARG A 34 -22.54 -8.05 18.35
C ARG A 34 -22.57 -7.71 16.86
N VAL A 35 -22.31 -8.70 16.01
CA VAL A 35 -22.61 -8.63 14.59
C VAL A 35 -24.13 -8.49 14.50
N ILE A 36 -24.60 -7.24 14.51
CA ILE A 36 -25.92 -6.90 14.01
C ILE A 36 -25.86 -7.38 12.57
N SER A 37 -26.82 -8.22 12.17
CA SER A 37 -27.04 -8.57 10.77
C SER A 37 -27.14 -7.27 9.97
N VAL A 38 -26.01 -6.80 9.44
CA VAL A 38 -25.97 -5.76 8.44
C VAL A 38 -26.34 -6.50 7.17
N LYS A 39 -27.45 -6.13 6.55
CA LYS A 39 -27.67 -6.44 5.15
C LYS A 39 -26.56 -5.69 4.40
N ILE A 40 -25.47 -6.39 4.17
CA ILE A 40 -24.30 -5.93 3.43
C ILE A 40 -24.78 -5.77 1.99
N SER A 41 -25.18 -4.56 1.63
CA SER A 41 -25.20 -4.09 0.25
C SER A 41 -23.86 -3.38 0.03
N GLU A 42 -22.74 -4.04 0.32
CA GLU A 42 -21.43 -3.39 0.44
C GLU A 42 -20.61 -3.61 -0.82
N CYS A 43 -20.14 -2.56 -1.46
CA CYS A 43 -19.26 -2.70 -2.60
C CYS A 43 -17.78 -2.83 -2.16
N ILE A 44 -17.04 -3.80 -2.70
CA ILE A 44 -15.59 -3.92 -2.60
C ILE A 44 -14.94 -3.23 -3.80
N ILE A 45 -14.09 -2.23 -3.55
CA ILE A 45 -13.35 -1.59 -4.62
C ILE A 45 -12.03 -2.33 -4.82
N TYR A 46 -11.91 -2.98 -5.96
CA TYR A 46 -10.74 -3.77 -6.35
C TYR A 46 -10.51 -3.60 -7.86
N ASN A 47 -9.26 -3.75 -8.28
CA ASN A 47 -8.90 -3.67 -9.68
C ASN A 47 -9.00 -5.04 -10.34
N ARG A 48 -9.89 -5.20 -11.33
CA ARG A 48 -9.96 -6.41 -12.19
C ARG A 48 -8.99 -6.35 -13.37
N ALA A 49 -8.39 -5.19 -13.68
CA ALA A 49 -7.45 -5.04 -14.80
C ALA A 49 -6.13 -5.77 -14.53
N GLY A 50 -5.76 -6.64 -15.49
CA GLY A 50 -4.66 -7.60 -15.43
C GLY A 50 -3.25 -7.04 -15.20
N ASP A 51 -2.29 -7.96 -15.01
CA ASP A 51 -0.83 -7.84 -14.80
C ASP A 51 -0.28 -6.79 -13.80
N VAL A 52 -0.88 -5.60 -13.68
CA VAL A 52 -0.46 -4.53 -12.75
C VAL A 52 -0.67 -4.94 -11.28
N THR A 53 -1.75 -5.68 -10.98
CA THR A 53 -1.96 -6.32 -9.67
C THR A 53 -1.11 -7.57 -9.45
N ARG A 54 -0.31 -7.99 -10.45
CA ARG A 54 0.70 -9.05 -10.34
C ARG A 54 2.10 -8.51 -10.05
N HIS A 55 2.23 -7.25 -9.66
CA HIS A 55 3.47 -6.70 -9.12
C HIS A 55 4.09 -7.69 -8.12
N THR A 56 5.20 -8.30 -8.50
CA THR A 56 5.99 -9.19 -7.67
C THR A 56 7.36 -8.58 -7.61
N ASN A 57 7.76 -8.13 -6.43
CA ASN A 57 9.17 -7.92 -6.17
C ASN A 57 9.79 -9.30 -5.97
N ALA A 58 10.75 -9.64 -6.83
CA ALA A 58 11.38 -10.97 -6.80
C ALA A 58 12.19 -11.13 -5.51
N ASP A 59 12.92 -10.08 -5.13
CA ASP A 59 13.89 -10.11 -4.05
C ASP A 59 13.82 -8.82 -3.22
N MET A 60 13.43 -8.94 -1.94
CA MET A 60 13.69 -7.91 -0.94
C MET A 60 14.93 -8.27 -0.15
N THR A 61 15.61 -7.29 0.44
CA THR A 61 16.68 -7.59 1.39
C THR A 61 16.15 -7.44 2.82
N ALA A 62 16.11 -8.54 3.56
CA ALA A 62 15.72 -8.59 4.97
C ALA A 62 16.93 -8.98 5.81
N SER A 63 17.34 -8.14 6.76
CA SER A 63 18.53 -8.36 7.61
C SER A 63 19.81 -8.65 6.82
N GLY A 64 19.97 -8.05 5.63
CA GLY A 64 21.12 -8.25 4.76
C GLY A 64 21.08 -9.51 3.89
N VAL A 65 19.98 -10.27 3.91
CA VAL A 65 19.80 -11.50 3.14
C VAL A 65 18.68 -11.31 2.10
N PRO A 66 18.90 -11.70 0.83
CA PRO A 66 17.83 -11.79 -0.15
C PRO A 66 16.69 -12.70 0.35
N SER A 67 15.46 -12.19 0.31
CA SER A 67 14.29 -12.89 0.79
C SER A 67 13.11 -12.63 -0.15
N ALA A 68 12.22 -13.60 -0.24
CA ALA A 68 11.01 -13.45 -1.04
C ALA A 68 10.07 -12.42 -0.38
N SER A 69 9.46 -11.57 -1.21
CA SER A 69 8.46 -10.65 -0.71
C SER A 69 7.26 -11.40 -0.10
N PRO A 70 6.85 -11.08 1.14
CA PRO A 70 5.58 -11.55 1.69
C PRO A 70 4.40 -10.84 1.02
N GLU A 71 4.62 -9.69 0.40
CA GLU A 71 3.63 -8.96 -0.38
C GLU A 71 3.52 -9.57 -1.78
N LYS A 72 2.63 -10.57 -1.92
CA LYS A 72 2.41 -11.32 -3.16
C LYS A 72 1.01 -11.06 -3.74
N PRO A 73 0.82 -11.20 -5.07
CA PRO A 73 -0.48 -10.99 -5.73
C PRO A 73 -1.62 -11.78 -5.10
N GLN A 74 -1.34 -13.01 -4.65
CA GLN A 74 -2.29 -13.93 -4.03
C GLN A 74 -2.94 -13.36 -2.75
N ARG A 75 -2.33 -12.35 -2.12
CA ARG A 75 -2.96 -11.65 -0.99
C ARG A 75 -4.23 -10.93 -1.43
N ALA A 76 -4.20 -10.28 -2.60
CA ALA A 76 -5.38 -9.61 -3.15
C ALA A 76 -6.46 -10.63 -3.53
N ASP A 77 -6.09 -11.74 -4.18
CA ASP A 77 -7.02 -12.80 -4.54
C ASP A 77 -7.72 -13.39 -3.31
N THR A 78 -6.96 -13.62 -2.24
CA THR A 78 -7.49 -14.16 -0.97
C THR A 78 -8.47 -13.21 -0.32
N LEU A 79 -8.14 -11.91 -0.27
CA LEU A 79 -9.00 -10.88 0.32
C LEU A 79 -10.26 -10.65 -0.51
N LEU A 80 -10.13 -10.65 -1.84
CA LEU A 80 -11.25 -10.53 -2.76
C LEU A 80 -12.21 -11.72 -2.59
N ALA A 81 -11.70 -12.95 -2.59
CA ALA A 81 -12.52 -14.14 -2.38
C ALA A 81 -13.25 -14.10 -1.02
N ALA A 82 -12.60 -13.61 0.03
CA ALA A 82 -13.21 -13.45 1.35
C ALA A 82 -14.32 -12.39 1.36
N ALA A 83 -14.11 -11.25 0.71
CA ALA A 83 -15.11 -10.18 0.59
C ALA A 83 -16.34 -10.63 -0.21
N LEU A 84 -16.12 -11.28 -1.36
CA LEU A 84 -17.21 -11.85 -2.16
C LEU A 84 -18.01 -12.90 -1.36
N SER A 85 -17.32 -13.76 -0.61
CA SER A 85 -17.97 -14.75 0.26
C SER A 85 -18.76 -14.11 1.42
N ALA A 86 -18.43 -12.87 1.80
CA ALA A 86 -19.15 -12.10 2.79
C ALA A 86 -20.35 -11.32 2.21
N GLY A 87 -20.60 -11.41 0.90
CA GLY A 87 -21.67 -10.71 0.19
C GLY A 87 -21.30 -9.32 -0.28
N CYS A 88 -20.00 -8.97 -0.35
CA CYS A 88 -19.59 -7.70 -0.93
C CYS A 88 -19.67 -7.74 -2.46
N GLU A 89 -20.14 -6.66 -3.08
CA GLU A 89 -20.28 -6.50 -4.53
C GLU A 89 -19.01 -5.85 -5.14
N PRO A 90 -18.38 -6.47 -6.15
CA PRO A 90 -17.19 -5.91 -6.78
C PRO A 90 -17.45 -4.57 -7.49
N ALA A 91 -16.53 -3.62 -7.33
CA ALA A 91 -16.50 -2.35 -8.04
C ALA A 91 -15.08 -1.95 -8.43
N GLU A 92 -14.95 -1.25 -9.55
CA GLU A 92 -13.67 -0.69 -9.99
C GLU A 92 -13.42 0.69 -9.35
N PRO A 93 -12.16 1.04 -9.07
CA PRO A 93 -11.82 2.37 -8.58
C PRO A 93 -12.03 3.44 -9.66
N THR A 94 -12.43 4.63 -9.23
CA THR A 94 -12.46 5.81 -10.11
C THR A 94 -11.05 6.32 -10.33
N ASP A 95 -10.63 6.44 -11.60
CA ASP A 95 -9.36 7.07 -11.94
C ASP A 95 -9.44 8.58 -11.66
N THR A 96 -8.65 9.03 -10.69
CA THR A 96 -8.57 10.44 -10.27
C THR A 96 -7.30 11.13 -10.79
N GLY A 97 -6.59 10.49 -11.72
CA GLY A 97 -5.28 10.89 -12.17
C GLY A 97 -4.31 11.01 -11.00
N LEU A 98 -3.52 12.08 -10.98
CA LEU A 98 -2.59 12.39 -9.88
C LEU A 98 -3.17 13.34 -8.84
N THR A 99 -4.42 13.80 -8.98
CA THR A 99 -4.98 14.89 -8.18
C THR A 99 -4.91 14.60 -6.68
N LEU A 100 -5.38 13.42 -6.27
CA LEU A 100 -5.44 13.05 -4.85
C LEU A 100 -4.07 12.70 -4.28
N VAL A 101 -3.27 11.94 -5.02
CA VAL A 101 -1.90 11.58 -4.57
C VAL A 101 -1.00 12.82 -4.46
N SER A 102 -1.21 13.85 -5.29
CA SER A 102 -0.44 15.10 -5.23
C SER A 102 -0.78 15.99 -4.05
N ALA A 103 -1.92 15.75 -3.37
CA ALA A 103 -2.26 16.43 -2.12
C ALA A 103 -1.43 15.91 -0.93
N VAL A 104 -0.95 14.65 -1.01
CA VAL A 104 -0.21 13.98 0.07
C VAL A 104 1.29 13.92 -0.25
N HIS A 105 1.65 13.65 -1.50
CA HIS A 105 3.03 13.40 -1.90
C HIS A 105 3.66 14.59 -2.63
N THR A 106 4.98 14.76 -2.45
CA THR A 106 5.70 15.82 -3.17
C THR A 106 5.70 15.58 -4.68
N PRO A 107 5.66 16.66 -5.49
CA PRO A 107 5.86 16.55 -6.93
C PRO A 107 7.17 15.85 -7.30
N GLU A 108 8.24 16.09 -6.54
CA GLU A 108 9.55 15.47 -6.73
C GLU A 108 9.47 13.95 -6.58
N TYR A 109 8.83 13.46 -5.52
CA TYR A 109 8.67 12.03 -5.26
C TYR A 109 7.77 11.35 -6.29
N LEU A 110 6.67 12.00 -6.70
CA LEU A 110 5.79 11.44 -7.74
C LEU A 110 6.52 11.35 -9.10
N ARG A 111 7.35 12.34 -9.44
CA ARG A 111 8.21 12.28 -10.64
C ARG A 111 9.26 11.18 -10.53
N PHE A 112 9.85 11.01 -9.36
CA PHE A 112 10.78 9.91 -9.08
C PHE A 112 10.11 8.55 -9.31
N LEU A 113 9.01 8.25 -8.63
CA LEU A 113 8.33 6.95 -8.75
C LEU A 113 7.93 6.63 -10.20
N LYS A 114 7.45 7.64 -10.94
CA LYS A 114 7.03 7.47 -12.35
C LYS A 114 8.19 7.17 -13.30
N SER A 115 9.41 7.63 -13.01
CA SER A 115 10.53 7.61 -13.96
C SER A 115 11.70 6.73 -13.54
N ILE A 116 11.82 6.37 -12.26
CA ILE A 116 13.04 5.78 -11.72
C ILE A 116 13.36 4.43 -12.34
N TYR A 117 12.37 3.57 -12.59
CA TYR A 117 12.61 2.26 -13.21
C TYR A 117 13.35 2.40 -14.55
N ASN A 118 12.84 3.25 -15.46
CA ASN A 118 13.47 3.46 -16.76
C ASN A 118 14.87 4.07 -16.64
N ARG A 119 15.07 4.98 -15.68
CA ARG A 119 16.38 5.60 -15.44
C ARG A 119 17.37 4.62 -14.82
N TRP A 120 16.90 3.69 -14.00
CA TRP A 120 17.70 2.64 -13.41
C TRP A 120 18.16 1.62 -14.45
N GLN A 121 17.25 1.17 -15.32
CA GLN A 121 17.57 0.24 -16.40
C GLN A 121 18.54 0.82 -17.44
N ALA A 122 18.76 2.13 -17.46
CA ALA A 122 19.75 2.79 -18.31
C ALA A 122 21.17 2.82 -17.71
N LEU A 123 21.36 2.33 -16.47
CA LEU A 123 22.69 2.21 -15.86
C LEU A 123 23.42 0.97 -16.38
N ASP A 124 24.74 1.07 -16.50
CA ASP A 124 25.58 -0.11 -16.73
C ASP A 124 25.47 -1.06 -15.52
N ASN A 125 25.20 -2.35 -15.76
CA ASN A 125 25.04 -3.39 -14.73
C ASN A 125 23.88 -3.13 -13.74
N ALA A 126 22.78 -2.55 -14.19
CA ALA A 126 21.57 -2.39 -13.39
C ALA A 126 20.97 -3.76 -12.96
N SER A 127 20.47 -3.83 -11.73
CA SER A 127 19.57 -4.91 -11.30
C SER A 127 18.22 -4.84 -12.03
N SER A 128 17.48 -5.95 -12.04
CA SER A 128 16.14 -6.02 -12.64
C SER A 128 15.11 -5.08 -11.99
N GLU A 129 15.30 -4.76 -10.71
CA GLU A 129 14.48 -3.85 -9.92
C GLU A 129 15.35 -2.75 -9.31
N VAL A 130 14.75 -1.59 -9.03
CA VAL A 130 15.42 -0.51 -8.32
C VAL A 130 15.53 -0.89 -6.85
N ILE A 131 16.76 -1.02 -6.35
CA ILE A 131 17.05 -1.30 -4.95
C ILE A 131 18.16 -0.35 -4.50
N PRO A 132 17.94 0.52 -3.50
CA PRO A 132 18.94 1.49 -3.09
C PRO A 132 20.11 0.79 -2.38
N ASN A 133 21.34 1.16 -2.73
CA ASN A 133 22.55 0.71 -2.04
C ASN A 133 23.29 1.86 -1.32
N ILE A 134 22.80 3.09 -1.47
CA ILE A 134 23.34 4.30 -0.84
C ILE A 134 22.16 5.01 -0.19
N HIS A 135 22.33 5.49 1.03
CA HIS A 135 21.33 6.31 1.73
C HIS A 135 22.01 7.60 2.19
N PRO A 136 21.38 8.78 2.02
CA PRO A 136 21.98 10.04 2.43
C PRO A 136 22.07 10.12 3.96
N ASN A 137 23.27 10.44 4.49
CA ASN A 137 23.45 10.76 5.92
C ASN A 137 22.57 11.95 6.38
N GLY A 138 22.13 12.78 5.42
CA GLY A 138 21.17 13.85 5.61
C GLY A 138 20.71 14.42 4.26
N ARG A 139 19.55 15.07 4.23
CA ARG A 139 18.92 15.63 3.00
C ARG A 139 19.10 17.15 2.89
N THR A 140 20.19 17.68 3.45
CA THR A 140 20.51 19.13 3.49
C THR A 140 21.31 19.62 2.28
N GLY A 141 21.85 18.70 1.48
CA GLY A 141 22.57 19.00 0.25
C GLY A 141 21.64 19.21 -0.95
N ARG A 142 22.25 19.34 -2.13
CA ARG A 142 21.51 19.40 -3.40
C ARG A 142 20.80 18.06 -3.66
N TYR A 143 19.60 18.13 -4.24
CA TYR A 143 18.88 16.96 -4.73
C TYR A 143 19.74 16.16 -5.74
N PRO A 144 19.84 14.82 -5.62
CA PRO A 144 20.71 14.03 -6.49
C PRO A 144 20.28 14.04 -7.96
N ASP A 145 21.26 14.16 -8.87
CA ASP A 145 21.00 14.07 -10.31
C ASP A 145 20.98 12.60 -10.81
N SER A 146 21.73 11.70 -10.17
CA SER A 146 21.85 10.29 -10.58
C SER A 146 20.66 9.43 -10.14
N ALA A 147 20.35 8.38 -10.90
CA ALA A 147 19.28 7.43 -10.55
C ALA A 147 19.57 6.73 -9.20
N VAL A 148 20.81 6.32 -8.98
CA VAL A 148 21.25 5.69 -7.71
C VAL A 148 21.07 6.63 -6.52
N GLY A 149 21.48 7.89 -6.66
CA GLY A 149 21.34 8.88 -5.59
C GLY A 149 19.87 9.18 -5.29
N GLN A 150 19.02 9.24 -6.31
CA GLN A 150 17.59 9.46 -6.11
C GLN A 150 16.88 8.24 -5.50
N ALA A 151 17.27 7.02 -5.87
CA ALA A 151 16.78 5.81 -5.22
C ALA A 151 17.07 5.86 -3.72
N GLY A 152 18.31 6.17 -3.33
CA GLY A 152 18.68 6.38 -1.93
C GLY A 152 17.96 7.52 -1.23
N TYR A 153 17.58 8.57 -1.98
CA TYR A 153 16.90 9.75 -1.43
C TYR A 153 15.40 9.53 -1.19
N HIS A 154 14.77 8.63 -1.96
CA HIS A 154 13.32 8.43 -1.99
C HIS A 154 12.87 7.03 -1.56
N MET A 155 13.78 6.11 -1.25
CA MET A 155 13.44 4.77 -0.75
C MET A 155 14.04 4.63 0.65
N ALA A 156 13.18 4.39 1.66
CA ALA A 156 13.61 4.35 3.05
C ALA A 156 14.48 3.14 3.40
N ASP A 157 14.29 2.04 2.66
CA ASP A 157 14.97 0.77 2.89
C ASP A 157 15.07 -0.08 1.60
N THR A 158 15.60 -1.28 1.75
CA THR A 158 15.76 -2.28 0.68
C THR A 158 14.61 -3.28 0.60
N ALA A 159 13.51 -3.04 1.31
CA ALA A 159 12.32 -3.89 1.34
C ALA A 159 11.19 -3.39 0.43
N CYS A 160 11.39 -2.26 -0.24
CA CYS A 160 10.44 -1.66 -1.19
C CYS A 160 10.94 -1.61 -2.66
N PRO A 161 11.41 -2.72 -3.28
CA PRO A 161 11.87 -2.68 -4.68
C PRO A 161 10.85 -2.05 -5.63
N ILE A 162 11.37 -1.30 -6.62
CA ILE A 162 10.54 -0.68 -7.67
C ILE A 162 10.80 -1.38 -9.00
N SER A 163 9.75 -1.94 -9.57
CA SER A 163 9.70 -2.56 -10.90
C SER A 163 8.99 -1.65 -11.91
N SER A 164 8.90 -2.10 -13.15
CA SER A 164 8.18 -1.39 -14.23
C SER A 164 6.70 -1.16 -13.92
N MET A 165 6.10 -1.97 -13.04
CA MET A 165 4.66 -1.94 -12.74
C MET A 165 4.33 -1.20 -11.44
N THR A 166 5.32 -0.91 -10.59
CA THR A 166 5.07 -0.39 -9.23
C THR A 166 4.27 0.90 -9.24
N PHE A 167 4.63 1.86 -10.12
CA PHE A 167 3.95 3.15 -10.16
C PHE A 167 2.47 3.01 -10.52
N ALA A 168 2.16 2.24 -11.56
CA ALA A 168 0.78 1.99 -11.97
C ALA A 168 -0.01 1.26 -10.86
N ALA A 169 0.59 0.23 -10.25
CA ALA A 169 -0.05 -0.52 -9.16
C ALA A 169 -0.32 0.33 -7.93
N ALA A 170 0.66 1.13 -7.49
CA ALA A 170 0.51 2.04 -6.36
C ALA A 170 -0.52 3.12 -6.63
N LEU A 171 -0.58 3.66 -7.85
CA LEU A 171 -1.56 4.66 -8.24
C LEU A 171 -2.99 4.09 -8.21
N THR A 172 -3.21 2.91 -8.79
CA THR A 172 -4.51 2.25 -8.73
C THR A 172 -4.91 1.86 -7.30
N SER A 173 -3.95 1.43 -6.48
CA SER A 173 -4.17 1.18 -5.03
C SER A 173 -4.67 2.45 -4.32
N ALA A 174 -4.08 3.61 -4.63
CA ALA A 174 -4.52 4.89 -4.11
C ALA A 174 -5.91 5.29 -4.64
N HIS A 175 -6.23 4.99 -5.90
CA HIS A 175 -7.57 5.21 -6.46
C HIS A 175 -8.64 4.38 -5.76
N SER A 176 -8.34 3.15 -5.36
CA SER A 176 -9.26 2.33 -4.55
C SER A 176 -9.55 2.96 -3.19
N ALA A 177 -8.51 3.44 -2.50
CA ALA A 177 -8.67 4.14 -1.23
C ALA A 177 -9.50 5.42 -1.38
N ALA A 178 -9.24 6.20 -2.43
CA ALA A 178 -9.97 7.42 -2.75
C ALA A 178 -11.45 7.17 -3.03
N THR A 179 -11.76 6.16 -3.85
CA THR A 179 -13.13 5.80 -4.21
C THR A 179 -13.92 5.38 -2.98
N ALA A 180 -13.33 4.57 -2.10
CA ALA A 180 -13.98 4.14 -0.86
C ALA A 180 -14.22 5.32 0.09
N ALA A 181 -13.26 6.24 0.19
CA ALA A 181 -13.43 7.46 0.97
C ALA A 181 -14.56 8.34 0.42
N GLN A 182 -14.65 8.48 -0.91
CA GLN A 182 -15.70 9.25 -1.55
C GLN A 182 -17.09 8.65 -1.28
N TRP A 183 -17.23 7.33 -1.38
CA TRP A 183 -18.52 6.68 -1.08
C TRP A 183 -18.99 6.89 0.35
N VAL A 184 -18.08 6.84 1.32
CA VAL A 184 -18.42 7.16 2.72
C VAL A 184 -18.85 8.62 2.86
N LEU A 185 -18.21 9.55 2.16
CA LEU A 185 -18.63 10.95 2.13
C LEU A 185 -20.00 11.15 1.46
N ASP A 186 -20.33 10.31 0.47
CA ASP A 186 -21.60 10.34 -0.25
C ASP A 186 -22.76 9.65 0.50
N GLY A 187 -22.47 9.04 1.65
CA GLY A 187 -23.48 8.51 2.58
C GLY A 187 -23.42 7.00 2.81
N GLU A 188 -22.48 6.28 2.19
CA GLU A 188 -22.29 4.86 2.49
C GLU A 188 -21.80 4.68 3.94
N PRO A 189 -22.43 3.80 4.74
CA PRO A 189 -22.05 3.62 6.15
C PRO A 189 -20.68 2.97 6.31
N VAL A 190 -20.24 2.21 5.29
CA VAL A 190 -18.97 1.51 5.25
C VAL A 190 -18.58 1.25 3.79
N ALA A 191 -17.28 1.35 3.50
CA ALA A 191 -16.71 0.93 2.22
C ALA A 191 -15.38 0.22 2.47
N TYR A 192 -15.09 -0.82 1.66
CA TYR A 192 -13.84 -1.55 1.74
C TYR A 192 -12.98 -1.33 0.50
N ALA A 193 -11.84 -0.66 0.67
CA ALA A 193 -10.81 -0.55 -0.35
C ALA A 193 -9.82 -1.71 -0.26
N LEU A 194 -9.79 -2.58 -1.27
CA LEU A 194 -8.77 -3.61 -1.38
C LEU A 194 -7.51 -3.01 -2.03
N CYS A 195 -6.69 -2.36 -1.19
CA CYS A 195 -5.45 -1.72 -1.62
C CYS A 195 -4.31 -2.73 -1.76
N ARG A 196 -3.64 -2.74 -2.92
CA ARG A 196 -2.37 -3.43 -3.17
C ARG A 196 -1.57 -2.69 -4.26
N PRO A 197 -0.29 -2.31 -4.03
CA PRO A 197 0.50 -2.49 -2.80
C PRO A 197 -0.03 -1.65 -1.61
N PRO A 198 0.38 -1.98 -0.36
CA PRO A 198 0.01 -1.20 0.83
C PRO A 198 0.72 0.17 0.85
N GLY A 199 0.14 1.15 1.55
CA GLY A 199 0.65 2.54 1.56
C GLY A 199 1.08 3.11 2.91
N HIS A 200 0.83 2.43 4.04
CA HIS A 200 1.07 3.02 5.38
C HIS A 200 2.53 3.28 5.76
N HIS A 201 3.49 2.77 4.99
CA HIS A 201 4.92 3.06 5.13
C HIS A 201 5.40 4.16 4.17
N ALA A 202 4.57 4.54 3.19
CA ALA A 202 4.90 5.63 2.29
C ALA A 202 4.76 6.98 3.02
N PHE A 203 5.86 7.72 3.08
CA PHE A 203 5.91 9.07 3.60
C PHE A 203 5.56 10.10 2.52
N ARG A 204 5.60 11.38 2.89
CA ARG A 204 5.35 12.50 1.99
C ARG A 204 6.23 12.47 0.72
N ASP A 205 7.45 11.98 0.84
CA ASP A 205 8.41 12.00 -0.26
C ASP A 205 9.36 10.79 -0.26
N MET A 206 8.93 9.67 0.31
CA MET A 206 9.75 8.48 0.48
C MET A 206 8.86 7.23 0.51
N ALA A 207 9.29 6.17 -0.18
CA ALA A 207 8.70 4.84 -0.16
C ALA A 207 9.12 4.06 1.08
#